data_AF-A0AAD9CBC7-F1
#
_entry.id   AF-A0AAD9CBC7-F1
#
_cell.length_a   1.000
_cell.length_b   1.000
_cell.length_c   1.000
_cell.angle_alpha   90.00
_cell.angle_beta   90.00
_cell.angle_gamma   90.00
#
_symmetry.space_group_name_H-M   'P 1'
#
loop_
_entity.id
_entity.type
_entity.pdbx_description
1 polymer ?
#
loop_
_entity_poly.entity_id
_entity_poly.type
_entity_poly.pdbx_seq_one_letter_code
_entity_poly.pdbx_strand_id
1 'polypeptide(L)'
;MSDAQRYCREKHTDLATVDSMEVVELLNNMAGQYNQSAWIGLHDDRDRWKWSMSDPSFYGPGEMYPIPWGNNQPDNRPIDQCTLISSVETWFDYDCNDVYRVVCMDVTGPNATFVLIDSEMTWTEAQSYCREHHTDLASVRNPAENQQIVIPEGYYYWIGLYRDSWKWSDGSNSSFKYWKVNEPNYRASKVCVAAAFHDSGKWEDLDCGVKKPFICYGPVVPVSMQVIKVRVEKPNGVDLNDKAFLDDMLVEAKKNLRAQGLDDNVQLVWRKQPDGQVFHKEEEKKRDDL
;
A
#
# COMPACT_ATOMS: atom_id res chain seq x y z
N MET A 1 5.20 15.55 6.15
CA MET A 1 5.20 14.07 6.24
C MET A 1 6.30 13.55 7.16
N SER A 2 7.58 13.93 6.99
CA SER A 2 8.69 13.41 7.81
C SER A 2 8.51 13.56 9.34
N ASP A 3 7.96 14.69 9.79
CA ASP A 3 7.62 14.88 11.22
C ASP A 3 6.52 13.93 11.71
N ALA A 4 5.51 13.67 10.87
CA ALA A 4 4.44 12.72 11.18
C ALA A 4 4.98 11.29 11.26
N GLN A 5 5.85 10.90 10.33
CA GLN A 5 6.53 9.61 10.36
C GLN A 5 7.36 9.43 11.62
N ARG A 6 8.15 10.45 11.99
CA ARG A 6 8.93 10.45 13.23
C ARG A 6 8.02 10.27 14.45
N TYR A 7 6.93 11.04 14.54
CA TYR A 7 5.96 10.89 15.62
C TYR A 7 5.40 9.46 15.69
N CYS A 8 5.00 8.89 14.55
CA CYS A 8 4.47 7.52 14.51
C CYS A 8 5.51 6.49 14.95
N ARG A 9 6.78 6.63 14.57
CA ARG A 9 7.86 5.73 15.01
C ARG A 9 8.22 5.89 16.48
N GLU A 10 8.03 7.08 17.05
CA GLU A 10 8.25 7.33 18.48
C GLU A 10 7.13 6.81 19.38
N LYS A 11 5.88 6.73 18.87
CA LYS A 11 4.68 6.40 19.67
C LYS A 11 3.97 5.11 19.26
N HIS A 12 4.21 4.63 18.05
CA HIS A 12 3.55 3.49 17.40
C HIS A 12 4.59 2.71 16.57
N THR A 13 4.20 2.13 15.42
CA THR A 13 5.11 1.42 14.52
C THR A 13 5.60 2.34 13.39
N ASP A 14 4.71 2.81 12.52
CA ASP A 14 5.01 3.76 11.44
C ASP A 14 3.72 4.46 10.98
N LEU A 15 3.79 5.29 9.94
CA LEU A 15 2.61 5.75 9.21
C LEU A 15 1.88 4.57 8.57
N ALA A 16 0.55 4.66 8.50
CA ALA A 16 -0.34 3.60 8.03
C ALA A 16 0.05 3.08 6.63
N THR A 17 0.23 1.76 6.54
CA THR A 17 0.29 1.01 5.30
C THR A 17 -1.12 0.62 4.87
N VAL A 18 -1.45 0.83 3.60
CA VAL A 18 -2.77 0.49 3.04
C VAL A 18 -2.56 -0.54 1.93
N ASP A 19 -2.76 -1.81 2.27
CA ASP A 19 -2.46 -2.95 1.41
C ASP A 19 -3.70 -3.65 0.83
N SER A 20 -4.89 -3.20 1.23
CA SER A 20 -6.16 -3.85 0.91
C SER A 20 -7.35 -2.87 1.04
N MET A 21 -8.47 -3.24 0.44
CA MET A 21 -9.73 -2.50 0.61
C MET A 21 -10.25 -2.55 2.04
N GLU A 22 -9.98 -3.62 2.80
CA GLU A 22 -10.35 -3.71 4.22
C GLU A 22 -9.69 -2.60 5.03
N VAL A 23 -8.41 -2.32 4.77
CA VAL A 23 -7.70 -1.20 5.42
C VAL A 23 -8.30 0.14 4.98
N VAL A 24 -8.63 0.32 3.70
CA VAL A 24 -9.30 1.54 3.21
C VAL A 24 -10.61 1.79 3.95
N GLU A 25 -11.46 0.76 4.11
CA GLU A 25 -12.72 0.85 4.83
C GLU A 25 -12.51 1.19 6.32
N LEU A 26 -11.53 0.54 6.96
CA LEU A 26 -11.14 0.85 8.33
C LEU A 26 -10.75 2.32 8.50
N LEU A 27 -9.88 2.83 7.63
CA LEU A 27 -9.43 4.23 7.69
C LEU A 27 -10.58 5.21 7.44
N ASN A 28 -11.48 4.91 6.49
CA ASN A 28 -12.68 5.71 6.25
C ASN A 28 -13.62 5.73 7.46
N ASN A 29 -13.81 4.60 8.15
CA ASN A 29 -14.64 4.56 9.36
C ASN A 29 -14.03 5.38 10.50
N MET A 30 -12.70 5.41 10.63
CA MET A 30 -12.00 6.16 11.66
C MET A 30 -11.95 7.67 11.37
N ALA A 31 -11.63 8.04 10.13
CA ALA A 31 -11.27 9.41 9.77
C ALA A 31 -12.23 10.09 8.78
N GLY A 32 -13.19 9.36 8.22
CA GLY A 32 -14.20 9.84 7.26
C GLY A 32 -14.96 11.06 7.74
N GLN A 33 -15.30 11.09 9.04
CA GLN A 33 -16.02 12.20 9.67
C GLN A 33 -15.30 13.55 9.59
N TYR A 34 -13.97 13.56 9.44
CA TYR A 34 -13.18 14.80 9.41
C TYR A 34 -13.11 15.42 8.01
N ASN A 35 -13.52 14.68 6.96
CA ASN A 35 -13.60 15.13 5.57
C ASN A 35 -12.33 15.83 5.03
N GLN A 36 -11.15 15.44 5.55
CA GLN A 36 -9.84 16.02 5.23
C GLN A 36 -8.90 14.91 4.76
N SER A 37 -7.82 15.26 4.08
CA SER A 37 -6.78 14.28 3.73
C SER A 37 -5.79 14.09 4.87
N ALA A 38 -5.32 12.87 5.09
CA ALA A 38 -4.30 12.56 6.10
C ALA A 38 -3.11 11.81 5.49
N TRP A 39 -1.90 12.10 5.97
CA TRP A 39 -0.69 11.40 5.57
C TRP A 39 -0.77 9.90 5.91
N ILE A 40 -0.42 9.07 4.93
CA ILE A 40 -0.17 7.63 5.05
C ILE A 40 1.30 7.33 4.73
N GLY A 41 1.72 6.08 4.88
CA GLY A 41 3.12 5.69 4.76
C GLY A 41 3.67 5.64 3.34
N LEU A 42 2.83 5.77 2.31
CA LEU A 42 3.26 5.71 0.92
C LEU A 42 4.01 6.99 0.53
N HIS A 43 5.20 6.83 -0.06
CA HIS A 43 6.00 7.91 -0.59
C HIS A 43 6.75 7.47 -1.85
N ASP A 44 7.15 8.43 -2.67
CA ASP A 44 7.97 8.20 -3.86
C ASP A 44 9.45 8.08 -3.44
N ASP A 45 10.09 7.02 -3.92
CA ASP A 45 11.49 6.65 -3.82
C ASP A 45 12.08 6.69 -5.25
N ARG A 46 12.66 7.85 -5.61
CA ARG A 46 13.06 8.17 -6.99
C ARG A 46 14.21 7.32 -7.53
N ASP A 47 14.90 6.60 -6.67
CA ASP A 47 16.05 5.79 -7.05
C ASP A 47 15.68 4.31 -7.22
N ARG A 48 14.40 3.96 -7.09
CA ARG A 48 13.91 2.58 -7.12
C ARG A 48 13.56 2.11 -8.54
N TRP A 49 14.59 1.76 -9.30
CA TRP A 49 14.47 1.09 -10.59
C TRP A 49 14.29 -0.43 -10.44
N LYS A 50 13.42 -1.00 -11.27
CA LYS A 50 13.07 -2.43 -11.29
C LYS A 50 12.99 -2.94 -12.72
N TRP A 51 13.21 -4.24 -12.87
CA TRP A 51 12.98 -4.92 -14.14
C TRP A 51 11.52 -5.41 -14.24
N SER A 52 10.96 -5.36 -15.45
CA SER A 52 9.63 -5.87 -15.77
C SER A 52 9.51 -7.38 -15.54
N MET A 53 10.57 -8.12 -15.84
CA MET A 53 10.68 -9.55 -15.60
C MET A 53 10.87 -9.77 -14.09
N SER A 54 9.91 -10.46 -13.48
CA SER A 54 9.87 -10.63 -12.02
C SER A 54 10.44 -11.96 -11.52
N ASP A 55 10.86 -12.87 -12.40
CA ASP A 55 11.37 -14.19 -12.00
C ASP A 55 12.76 -14.05 -11.35
N PRO A 56 12.89 -14.26 -10.03
CA PRO A 56 14.17 -14.10 -9.34
C PRO A 56 15.21 -15.13 -9.77
N SER A 57 14.80 -16.28 -10.31
CA SER A 57 15.73 -17.34 -10.74
C SER A 57 16.54 -16.95 -11.99
N PHE A 58 16.05 -15.97 -12.74
CA PHE A 58 16.74 -15.39 -13.89
C PHE A 58 17.89 -14.45 -13.47
N TYR A 59 17.78 -13.83 -12.28
CA TYR A 59 18.77 -12.89 -11.77
C TYR A 59 19.78 -13.61 -10.87
N GLY A 60 21.08 -13.42 -11.15
CA GLY A 60 22.16 -13.93 -10.31
C GLY A 60 22.20 -13.24 -8.93
N PRO A 61 22.76 -13.88 -7.90
CA PRO A 61 22.87 -13.27 -6.58
C PRO A 61 23.79 -12.03 -6.62
N GLY A 62 23.22 -10.86 -6.34
CA GLY A 62 23.97 -9.65 -6.05
C GLY A 62 24.60 -8.94 -7.26
N GLU A 63 24.18 -9.22 -8.49
CA GLU A 63 24.58 -8.43 -9.65
C GLU A 63 23.86 -7.08 -9.66
N MET A 64 24.31 -6.16 -8.80
CA MET A 64 23.92 -4.76 -8.90
C MET A 64 24.85 -4.08 -9.90
N TYR A 65 24.61 -4.33 -11.18
CA TYR A 65 25.25 -3.61 -12.28
C TYR A 65 24.87 -2.13 -12.21
N PRO A 66 25.83 -1.18 -12.13
CA PRO A 66 25.52 0.23 -12.23
C PRO A 66 24.86 0.51 -13.59
N ILE A 67 23.65 1.04 -13.55
CA ILE A 67 22.89 1.36 -14.76
C ILE A 67 23.68 2.40 -15.59
N PRO A 68 23.96 2.15 -16.88
CA PRO A 68 24.79 3.00 -17.73
C PRO A 68 23.99 4.20 -18.25
N TRP A 69 23.48 5.02 -17.34
CA TRP A 69 22.75 6.22 -17.68
C TRP A 69 23.59 7.16 -18.56
N GLY A 70 22.94 7.78 -19.54
CA GLY A 70 23.54 8.82 -20.37
C GLY A 70 23.90 10.08 -19.56
N ASN A 71 24.53 11.05 -20.23
CA ASN A 71 24.89 12.32 -19.59
C ASN A 71 23.62 13.03 -19.06
N ASN A 72 23.63 13.38 -17.78
CA ASN A 72 22.50 13.98 -17.06
C ASN A 72 21.25 13.06 -16.96
N GLN A 73 21.44 11.74 -16.95
CA GLN A 73 20.40 10.76 -16.75
C GLN A 73 20.70 9.90 -15.51
N PRO A 74 19.68 9.30 -14.86
CA PRO A 74 18.29 9.61 -15.08
C PRO A 74 18.02 11.02 -14.54
N ASP A 75 17.28 11.85 -15.27
CA ASP A 75 16.90 13.17 -14.76
C ASP A 75 15.73 13.08 -13.75
N ASN A 76 15.17 11.87 -13.62
CA ASN A 76 14.22 11.45 -12.61
C ASN A 76 12.98 12.35 -12.59
N ARG A 77 12.60 12.95 -13.73
CA ARG A 77 11.34 13.68 -13.84
C ARG A 77 10.20 12.76 -13.44
N PRO A 78 9.17 13.24 -12.72
CA PRO A 78 8.14 12.36 -12.19
C PRO A 78 7.40 11.51 -13.22
N ILE A 79 7.22 12.02 -14.44
CA ILE A 79 6.55 11.31 -15.54
C ILE A 79 7.48 10.31 -16.24
N ASP A 80 8.80 10.53 -16.12
CA ASP A 80 9.82 9.71 -16.75
C ASP A 80 10.06 8.48 -15.85
N GLN A 81 9.36 7.40 -16.16
CA GLN A 81 9.36 6.18 -15.35
C GLN A 81 9.79 4.94 -16.14
N CYS A 82 10.06 5.07 -17.44
CA CYS A 82 10.42 3.96 -18.31
C CYS A 82 11.77 4.21 -18.97
N THR A 83 12.51 3.15 -19.29
CA THR A 83 13.89 3.28 -19.74
C THR A 83 14.08 2.96 -21.21
N LEU A 84 14.74 3.88 -21.91
CA LEU A 84 15.25 3.69 -23.26
C LEU A 84 16.73 3.32 -23.23
N ILE A 85 17.16 2.51 -24.19
CA ILE A 85 18.57 2.29 -24.54
C ILE A 85 18.84 2.87 -25.94
N SER A 86 20.04 3.43 -26.12
CA SER A 86 20.50 4.06 -27.37
C SER A 86 21.58 3.24 -28.09
N SER A 87 21.93 3.66 -29.31
CA SER A 87 23.00 3.05 -30.12
C SER A 87 24.40 3.13 -29.52
N VAL A 88 24.62 3.97 -28.51
CA VAL A 88 25.90 4.10 -27.80
C VAL A 88 25.85 3.46 -26.41
N GLU A 89 24.98 2.46 -26.22
CA GLU A 89 24.93 1.64 -25.01
C GLU A 89 24.55 2.40 -23.72
N THR A 90 24.05 3.65 -23.85
CA THR A 90 23.62 4.49 -22.72
C THR A 90 22.11 4.55 -22.59
N TRP A 91 21.64 4.66 -21.34
CA TRP A 91 20.23 4.58 -20.98
C TRP A 91 19.64 5.94 -20.60
N PHE A 92 18.33 6.09 -20.80
CA PHE A 92 17.59 7.33 -20.58
C PHE A 92 16.26 7.02 -19.90
N ASP A 93 15.84 7.84 -18.94
CA ASP A 93 14.48 7.78 -18.41
C ASP A 93 13.56 8.66 -19.25
N TYR A 94 12.34 8.17 -19.51
CA TYR A 94 11.39 8.84 -20.39
C TYR A 94 9.94 8.48 -20.04
N ASP A 95 8.99 9.27 -20.55
CA ASP A 95 7.56 9.05 -20.33
C ASP A 95 7.13 7.70 -20.92
N CYS A 96 6.56 6.86 -20.08
CA CYS A 96 6.10 5.52 -20.47
C CYS A 96 5.01 5.54 -21.56
N ASN A 97 4.36 6.68 -21.77
CA ASN A 97 3.31 6.87 -22.78
C ASN A 97 3.83 7.34 -24.14
N ASP A 98 5.11 7.67 -24.25
CA ASP A 98 5.73 7.94 -25.54
C ASP A 98 5.97 6.64 -26.31
N VAL A 99 5.99 6.74 -27.64
CA VAL A 99 6.10 5.58 -28.52
C VAL A 99 7.53 5.40 -29.02
N TYR A 100 8.11 4.23 -28.75
CA TYR A 100 9.44 3.86 -29.20
C TYR A 100 9.47 2.40 -29.65
N ARG A 101 10.52 2.05 -30.40
CA ARG A 101 10.83 0.66 -30.75
C ARG A 101 11.17 -0.13 -29.49
N VAL A 102 11.23 -1.44 -29.59
CA VAL A 102 11.28 -2.30 -28.39
C VAL A 102 12.41 -3.30 -28.48
N VAL A 103 13.12 -3.53 -27.37
CA VAL A 103 13.98 -4.70 -27.20
C VAL A 103 13.22 -5.72 -26.35
N CYS A 104 12.81 -6.83 -26.95
CA CYS A 104 12.32 -8.00 -26.21
C CYS A 104 13.49 -8.92 -25.84
N MET A 105 13.27 -9.82 -24.89
CA MET A 105 14.18 -10.92 -24.62
C MET A 105 13.48 -12.28 -24.61
N ASP A 106 14.21 -13.30 -25.04
CA ASP A 106 13.86 -14.70 -24.86
C ASP A 106 14.81 -15.34 -23.85
N VAL A 107 14.26 -15.96 -22.80
CA VAL A 107 15.03 -16.56 -21.71
C VAL A 107 15.02 -18.08 -21.83
N THR A 108 16.20 -18.69 -21.75
CA THR A 108 16.37 -20.15 -21.69
C THR A 108 17.36 -20.51 -20.57
N GLY A 109 16.82 -20.89 -19.40
CA GLY A 109 17.63 -21.09 -18.20
C GLY A 109 18.29 -19.78 -17.75
N PRO A 110 19.62 -19.73 -17.55
CA PRO A 110 20.32 -18.51 -17.16
C PRO A 110 20.62 -17.58 -18.34
N ASN A 111 20.37 -18.00 -19.59
CA ASN A 111 20.73 -17.26 -20.79
C ASN A 111 19.56 -16.42 -21.29
N ALA A 112 19.86 -15.24 -21.83
CA ALA A 112 18.91 -14.39 -22.53
C ALA A 112 19.42 -14.06 -23.94
N THR A 113 18.51 -13.98 -24.90
CA THR A 113 18.77 -13.44 -26.24
C THR A 113 17.88 -12.24 -26.47
N PHE A 114 18.42 -11.17 -27.06
CA PHE A 114 17.70 -9.92 -27.28
C PHE A 114 17.19 -9.82 -28.72
N VAL A 115 15.96 -9.34 -28.88
CA VAL A 115 15.27 -9.21 -30.17
C VAL A 115 14.78 -7.77 -30.34
N LEU A 116 15.26 -7.11 -31.39
CA LEU A 116 14.81 -5.75 -31.74
C LEU A 116 13.51 -5.84 -32.54
N ILE A 117 12.50 -5.11 -32.08
CA ILE A 117 11.18 -5.00 -32.72
C ILE A 117 11.06 -3.61 -33.33
N ASP A 118 10.92 -3.54 -34.66
CA ASP A 118 10.85 -2.30 -35.45
C ASP A 118 9.43 -1.68 -35.47
N SER A 119 8.68 -1.84 -34.38
CA SER A 119 7.35 -1.25 -34.21
C SER A 119 7.35 -0.32 -33.00
N GLU A 120 6.87 0.90 -33.19
CA GLU A 120 6.79 1.90 -32.14
C GLU A 120 5.53 1.70 -31.30
N MET A 121 5.71 1.65 -29.98
CA MET A 121 4.62 1.44 -29.03
C MET A 121 4.97 2.06 -27.68
N THR A 122 3.95 2.31 -26.85
CA THR A 122 4.17 2.75 -25.46
C THR A 122 4.85 1.65 -24.66
N TRP A 123 5.49 1.98 -23.53
CA TRP A 123 6.20 0.97 -22.73
C TRP A 123 5.28 -0.16 -22.25
N THR A 124 4.02 0.17 -21.92
CA THR A 124 3.03 -0.83 -21.48
C THR A 124 2.59 -1.75 -22.62
N GLU A 125 2.40 -1.20 -23.82
CA GLU A 125 2.14 -1.99 -25.03
C GLU A 125 3.35 -2.86 -25.39
N ALA A 126 4.57 -2.32 -25.26
CA ALA A 126 5.84 -3.01 -25.45
C ALA A 126 5.97 -4.24 -24.54
N GLN A 127 5.71 -4.06 -23.25
CA GLN A 127 5.70 -5.16 -22.29
C GLN A 127 4.69 -6.24 -22.67
N SER A 128 3.48 -5.82 -23.03
CA SER A 128 2.41 -6.75 -23.41
C SER A 128 2.79 -7.54 -24.65
N TYR A 129 3.30 -6.86 -25.68
CA TYR A 129 3.80 -7.48 -26.91
C TYR A 129 4.93 -8.48 -26.64
N CYS A 130 5.95 -8.07 -25.87
CA CYS A 130 7.06 -8.98 -25.58
C CYS A 130 6.62 -10.18 -24.74
N ARG A 131 5.62 -10.07 -23.86
CA ARG A 131 5.08 -11.22 -23.11
C ARG A 131 4.19 -12.12 -23.95
N GLU A 132 3.59 -11.60 -25.01
CA GLU A 132 2.79 -12.38 -25.95
C GLU A 132 3.67 -13.19 -26.92
N HIS A 133 4.78 -12.60 -27.37
CA HIS A 133 5.60 -13.17 -28.45
C HIS A 133 6.98 -13.68 -28.00
N HIS A 134 7.45 -13.25 -26.83
CA HIS A 134 8.77 -13.54 -26.25
C HIS A 134 8.61 -13.84 -24.75
N THR A 135 9.69 -13.70 -23.96
CA THR A 135 9.59 -13.83 -22.49
C THR A 135 9.08 -12.53 -21.83
N ASP A 136 9.78 -11.41 -22.04
CA ASP A 136 9.40 -10.07 -21.53
C ASP A 136 10.24 -9.01 -22.29
N LEU A 137 10.10 -7.73 -21.95
CA LEU A 137 11.06 -6.69 -22.30
C LEU A 137 12.46 -7.06 -21.80
N ALA A 138 13.47 -6.59 -22.53
CA ALA A 138 14.87 -6.88 -22.24
C ALA A 138 15.26 -6.46 -20.81
N SER A 139 15.76 -7.44 -20.05
CA SER A 139 16.49 -7.22 -18.81
C SER A 139 17.98 -7.31 -19.09
N VAL A 140 18.72 -6.21 -18.86
CA VAL A 140 20.15 -6.12 -19.15
C VAL A 140 20.92 -6.23 -17.83
N ARG A 141 21.49 -7.40 -17.56
CA ARG A 141 22.05 -7.77 -16.25
C ARG A 141 23.51 -7.35 -16.08
N ASN A 142 24.24 -7.16 -17.17
CA ASN A 142 25.67 -6.88 -17.16
C ASN A 142 26.14 -6.16 -18.44
N PRO A 143 27.37 -5.61 -18.46
CA PRO A 143 27.91 -4.93 -19.65
C PRO A 143 27.96 -5.78 -20.92
N ALA A 144 28.18 -7.10 -20.79
CA ALA A 144 28.27 -7.98 -21.94
C ALA A 144 26.91 -8.18 -22.61
N GLU A 145 25.82 -8.17 -21.84
CA GLU A 145 24.46 -8.16 -22.39
C GLU A 145 24.11 -6.81 -23.01
N ASN A 146 24.55 -5.70 -22.40
CA ASN A 146 24.35 -4.35 -22.96
C ASN A 146 24.98 -4.22 -24.36
N GLN A 147 26.18 -4.79 -24.54
CA GLN A 147 26.90 -4.83 -25.82
C GLN A 147 26.28 -5.76 -26.87
N GLN A 148 25.44 -6.72 -26.47
CA GLN A 148 24.73 -7.59 -27.42
C GLN A 148 23.58 -6.85 -28.11
N ILE A 149 23.07 -5.77 -27.51
CA ILE A 149 21.97 -4.97 -28.05
C ILE A 149 22.54 -3.94 -29.04
N VAL A 150 22.71 -4.37 -30.30
CA VAL A 150 23.24 -3.50 -31.37
C VAL A 150 22.10 -2.69 -31.99
N ILE A 151 21.99 -1.42 -31.59
CA ILE A 151 20.94 -0.50 -32.06
C ILE A 151 21.43 0.37 -33.22
N PRO A 152 20.64 0.56 -34.29
CA PRO A 152 20.99 1.49 -35.36
C PRO A 152 21.11 2.93 -34.86
N GLU A 153 22.09 3.69 -35.38
CA GLU A 153 22.28 5.10 -35.01
C GLU A 153 21.02 5.94 -35.20
N GLY A 154 20.77 6.84 -34.25
CA GLY A 154 19.62 7.75 -34.29
C GLY A 154 18.31 7.16 -33.76
N TYR A 155 18.31 5.90 -33.29
CA TYR A 155 17.14 5.26 -32.71
C TYR A 155 17.29 4.98 -31.22
N TYR A 156 16.15 4.88 -30.56
CA TYR A 156 16.00 4.53 -29.15
C TYR A 156 15.00 3.38 -29.02
N TYR A 157 15.26 2.49 -28.09
CA TYR A 157 14.44 1.31 -27.87
C TYR A 157 14.06 1.17 -26.40
N TRP A 158 12.81 0.83 -26.11
CA TRP A 158 12.36 0.45 -24.78
C TRP A 158 13.07 -0.82 -24.31
N ILE A 159 13.48 -0.81 -23.04
CA ILE A 159 13.91 -1.99 -22.28
C ILE A 159 13.02 -2.17 -21.05
N GLY A 160 13.16 -3.30 -20.36
CA GLY A 160 12.31 -3.68 -19.24
C GLY A 160 12.57 -2.92 -17.95
N LEU A 161 13.55 -2.00 -17.92
CA LEU A 161 13.82 -1.21 -16.73
C LEU A 161 12.74 -0.11 -16.61
N TYR A 162 12.14 -0.03 -15.43
CA TYR A 162 11.14 0.97 -15.11
C TYR A 162 11.24 1.36 -13.63
N ARG A 163 10.70 2.53 -13.28
CA ARG A 163 10.72 3.08 -11.93
C ARG A 163 9.35 2.92 -11.28
N ASP A 164 9.25 1.95 -10.37
CA ASP A 164 8.14 1.88 -9.41
C ASP A 164 8.56 2.60 -8.14
N SER A 165 8.41 3.92 -8.16
CA SER A 165 8.91 4.78 -7.10
C SER A 165 8.13 4.64 -5.80
N TRP A 166 6.89 4.17 -5.82
CA TRP A 166 6.06 4.13 -4.63
C TRP A 166 6.51 3.04 -3.63
N LYS A 167 6.82 3.48 -2.41
CA LYS A 167 7.28 2.64 -1.30
C LYS A 167 6.54 2.99 -0.01
N TRP A 168 6.25 1.96 0.78
CA TRP A 168 5.75 2.13 2.13
C TRP A 168 6.89 2.42 3.09
N SER A 169 6.67 3.40 3.96
CA SER A 169 7.64 3.87 4.95
C SER A 169 8.10 2.79 5.93
N ASP A 170 7.26 1.78 6.16
CA ASP A 170 7.54 0.62 7.00
C ASP A 170 8.33 -0.51 6.30
N GLY A 171 8.58 -0.37 5.00
CA GLY A 171 9.28 -1.37 4.19
C GLY A 171 8.41 -2.51 3.66
N SER A 172 7.10 -2.48 3.88
CA SER A 172 6.18 -3.45 3.28
C SER A 172 6.17 -3.35 1.74
N ASN A 173 5.92 -4.49 1.08
CA ASN A 173 6.00 -4.62 -0.37
C ASN A 173 4.62 -4.87 -1.02
N SER A 174 3.60 -4.08 -0.61
CA SER A 174 2.28 -4.15 -1.24
C SER A 174 2.24 -3.36 -2.55
N SER A 175 1.66 -3.98 -3.59
CA SER A 175 1.38 -3.37 -4.89
C SER A 175 -0.03 -2.76 -4.97
N PHE A 176 -0.82 -2.82 -3.89
CA PHE A 176 -2.17 -2.26 -3.86
C PHE A 176 -2.12 -0.76 -4.16
N LYS A 177 -3.02 -0.28 -5.02
CA LYS A 177 -3.16 1.13 -5.42
C LYS A 177 -4.61 1.55 -5.30
N TYR A 178 -4.84 2.72 -4.71
CA TYR A 178 -6.19 3.28 -4.56
C TYR A 178 -6.21 4.78 -4.85
N TRP A 179 -5.62 5.18 -5.97
CA TRP A 179 -5.49 6.58 -6.38
C TRP A 179 -6.83 7.23 -6.75
N LYS A 180 -6.92 8.54 -6.57
CA LYS A 180 -7.97 9.37 -7.16
C LYS A 180 -7.84 9.39 -8.69
N VAL A 181 -8.93 9.77 -9.35
CA VAL A 181 -8.89 10.01 -10.81
C VAL A 181 -7.87 11.10 -11.11
N ASN A 182 -7.00 10.88 -12.09
CA ASN A 182 -5.88 11.74 -12.47
C ASN A 182 -4.76 11.86 -11.41
N GLU A 183 -4.72 10.95 -10.43
CA GLU A 183 -3.63 10.83 -9.47
C GLU A 183 -2.87 9.50 -9.66
N PRO A 184 -1.57 9.44 -9.32
CA PRO A 184 -0.73 10.60 -8.99
C PRO A 184 -0.54 11.48 -10.23
N ASN A 185 -0.52 12.81 -10.04
CA ASN A 185 -0.33 13.77 -11.14
C ASN A 185 1.14 14.06 -11.44
N TYR A 186 2.06 13.35 -10.76
CA TYR A 186 3.50 13.32 -11.06
C TYR A 186 4.09 14.73 -11.18
N ARG A 187 3.82 15.62 -10.22
CA ARG A 187 4.51 16.92 -10.15
C ARG A 187 5.79 16.80 -9.35
N ALA A 188 6.82 17.52 -9.75
CA ALA A 188 8.19 17.36 -9.23
C ALA A 188 8.36 17.60 -7.72
N SER A 189 7.43 18.25 -7.01
CA SER A 189 7.50 18.38 -5.55
C SER A 189 6.62 17.37 -4.79
N LYS A 190 5.75 16.63 -5.48
CA LYS A 190 4.72 15.80 -4.89
C LYS A 190 5.17 14.34 -4.71
N VAL A 191 5.95 14.10 -3.66
CA VAL A 191 6.55 12.78 -3.38
C VAL A 191 5.97 12.09 -2.14
N CYS A 192 4.97 12.68 -1.49
CA CYS A 192 4.28 12.10 -0.34
C CYS A 192 2.80 11.86 -0.64
N VAL A 193 2.20 10.84 -0.03
CA VAL A 193 0.81 10.45 -0.31
C VAL A 193 -0.09 10.66 0.89
N ALA A 194 -1.26 11.24 0.64
CA ALA A 194 -2.33 11.34 1.62
C ALA A 194 -3.56 10.54 1.18
N ALA A 195 -4.26 9.91 2.13
CA ALA A 195 -5.59 9.38 1.93
C ALA A 195 -6.62 10.51 2.05
N ALA A 196 -7.42 10.73 1.01
CA ALA A 196 -8.43 11.77 0.91
C ALA A 196 -9.80 11.25 1.36
N PHE A 197 -10.15 11.48 2.63
CA PHE A 197 -11.42 10.98 3.17
C PHE A 197 -12.68 11.63 2.57
N HIS A 198 -12.54 12.79 1.93
CA HIS A 198 -13.59 13.42 1.12
C HIS A 198 -13.89 12.69 -0.20
N ASP A 199 -13.01 11.78 -0.61
CA ASP A 199 -13.16 10.94 -1.81
C ASP A 199 -12.98 9.47 -1.43
N SER A 200 -13.69 9.05 -0.39
CA SER A 200 -13.75 7.65 0.07
C SER A 200 -12.39 7.02 0.37
N GLY A 201 -11.41 7.82 0.82
CA GLY A 201 -10.09 7.36 1.22
C GLY A 201 -9.13 7.10 0.05
N LYS A 202 -9.50 7.51 -1.17
CA LYS A 202 -8.60 7.47 -2.33
C LYS A 202 -7.37 8.35 -2.13
N TRP A 203 -6.30 8.05 -2.83
CA TRP A 203 -4.99 8.64 -2.59
C TRP A 203 -4.71 9.82 -3.51
N GLU A 204 -3.99 10.81 -2.99
CA GLU A 204 -3.43 11.95 -3.74
C GLU A 204 -1.96 12.15 -3.40
N ASP A 205 -1.16 12.50 -4.43
CA ASP A 205 0.22 12.91 -4.25
C ASP A 205 0.31 14.41 -3.89
N LEU A 206 1.21 14.73 -2.98
CA LEU A 206 1.32 16.06 -2.39
C LEU A 206 2.75 16.37 -1.98
N ASP A 207 3.04 17.67 -1.88
CA ASP A 207 4.29 18.15 -1.34
C ASP A 207 4.40 17.76 0.14
N CYS A 208 5.50 17.07 0.47
CA CYS A 208 5.74 16.54 1.81
C CYS A 208 5.76 17.61 2.92
N GLY A 209 6.03 18.87 2.56
CA GLY A 209 6.02 20.02 3.48
C GLY A 209 4.63 20.50 3.87
N VAL A 210 3.56 20.05 3.20
CA VAL A 210 2.19 20.44 3.52
C VAL A 210 1.80 19.89 4.91
N LYS A 211 1.25 20.77 5.75
CA LYS A 211 0.71 20.38 7.05
C LYS A 211 -0.63 19.67 6.85
N LYS A 212 -0.71 18.42 7.30
CA LYS A 212 -1.94 17.62 7.31
C LYS A 212 -2.00 16.75 8.56
N PRO A 213 -3.21 16.32 8.97
CA PRO A 213 -3.37 15.15 9.83
C PRO A 213 -2.61 13.94 9.29
N PHE A 214 -2.35 12.95 10.12
CA PHE A 214 -1.63 11.76 9.73
C PHE A 214 -2.16 10.56 10.51
N ILE A 215 -1.99 9.37 9.92
CA ILE A 215 -2.47 8.12 10.51
C ILE A 215 -1.26 7.24 10.78
N CYS A 216 -1.07 6.87 12.04
CA CYS A 216 -0.10 5.86 12.44
C CYS A 216 -0.76 4.48 12.47
N TYR A 217 0.00 3.43 12.18
CA TYR A 217 -0.35 2.09 12.63
C TYR A 217 0.57 1.68 13.77
N GLY A 218 0.04 0.84 14.66
CA GLY A 218 0.80 0.20 15.72
C GLY A 218 0.76 -1.31 15.54
N PRO A 219 1.46 -2.06 16.41
CA PRO A 219 1.23 -3.49 16.50
C PRO A 219 -0.27 -3.71 16.71
N VAL A 220 -0.82 -4.79 16.14
CA VAL A 220 -2.13 -5.30 16.57
C VAL A 220 -1.96 -5.58 18.06
N VAL A 221 -2.34 -4.62 18.90
CA VAL A 221 -2.39 -4.83 20.34
C VAL A 221 -3.40 -5.95 20.48
N PRO A 222 -3.02 -7.15 20.97
CA PRO A 222 -3.96 -8.25 21.06
C PRO A 222 -5.15 -7.75 21.88
N VAL A 223 -6.28 -7.53 21.22
CA VAL A 223 -7.48 -7.07 21.90
C VAL A 223 -7.97 -8.29 22.66
N SER A 224 -7.59 -8.38 23.93
CA SER A 224 -8.06 -9.46 24.79
C SER A 224 -9.52 -9.19 25.12
N MET A 225 -10.42 -9.86 24.40
CA MET A 225 -11.84 -9.85 24.76
C MET A 225 -12.04 -10.72 25.98
N GLN A 226 -12.29 -10.07 27.11
CA GLN A 226 -12.75 -10.74 28.32
C GLN A 226 -14.27 -10.67 28.38
N VAL A 227 -14.92 -11.83 28.51
CA VAL A 227 -16.37 -11.91 28.67
C VAL A 227 -16.69 -11.99 30.16
N ILE A 228 -17.37 -10.97 30.67
CA ILE A 228 -17.89 -10.93 32.03
C ILE A 228 -19.37 -11.25 31.99
N LYS A 229 -19.80 -12.26 32.76
CA LYS A 229 -21.23 -12.53 32.97
C LYS A 229 -21.77 -11.58 34.03
N VAL A 230 -22.85 -10.87 33.70
CA VAL A 230 -23.54 -9.97 34.61
C VAL A 230 -24.88 -10.57 34.97
N ARG A 231 -25.20 -10.59 36.27
CA ARG A 231 -26.50 -11.02 36.79
C ARG A 231 -27.17 -9.80 37.42
N VAL A 232 -28.42 -9.56 37.06
CA VAL A 232 -29.19 -8.39 37.52
C VAL A 232 -30.56 -8.86 37.97
N GLU A 233 -31.03 -8.34 39.10
CA GLU A 233 -32.41 -8.52 39.53
C GLU A 233 -33.31 -7.57 38.72
N LYS A 234 -34.28 -8.13 38.00
CA LYS A 234 -35.18 -7.36 37.12
C LYS A 234 -36.14 -6.50 37.96
N PRO A 235 -36.11 -5.16 37.88
CA PRO A 235 -37.12 -4.32 38.51
C PRO A 235 -38.49 -4.46 37.82
N ASN A 236 -39.58 -4.29 38.57
CA ASN A 236 -40.92 -4.37 38.01
C ASN A 236 -41.14 -3.32 36.92
N GLY A 237 -41.64 -3.75 35.76
CA GLY A 237 -41.98 -2.88 34.63
C GLY A 237 -40.79 -2.40 33.78
N VAL A 238 -39.56 -2.82 34.06
CA VAL A 238 -38.36 -2.44 33.28
C VAL A 238 -38.05 -3.52 32.25
N ASP A 239 -37.77 -3.13 31.01
CA ASP A 239 -37.19 -4.01 30.00
C ASP A 239 -35.66 -3.89 30.03
N LEU A 240 -34.97 -4.98 30.38
CA LEU A 240 -33.51 -5.01 30.48
C LEU A 240 -32.83 -5.03 29.11
N ASN A 241 -33.58 -5.34 28.04
CA ASN A 241 -33.06 -5.33 26.67
C ASN A 241 -33.39 -4.03 25.92
N ASP A 242 -33.95 -3.02 26.61
CA ASP A 242 -34.17 -1.71 26.03
C ASP A 242 -32.86 -0.99 25.66
N LYS A 243 -32.91 -0.30 24.52
CA LYS A 243 -31.97 0.73 24.04
C LYS A 243 -31.24 1.46 25.16
N ALA A 244 -32.00 2.39 25.74
CA ALA A 244 -31.49 3.40 26.65
C ALA A 244 -31.00 2.75 27.96
N PHE A 245 -31.72 1.73 28.42
CA PHE A 245 -31.32 0.99 29.62
C PHE A 245 -29.95 0.32 29.46
N LEU A 246 -29.70 -0.37 28.34
CA LEU A 246 -28.42 -1.02 28.05
C LEU A 246 -27.27 0.00 27.94
N ASP A 247 -27.51 1.14 27.31
CA ASP A 247 -26.53 2.22 27.16
C ASP A 247 -26.19 2.84 28.53
N ASP A 248 -27.19 3.13 29.36
CA ASP A 248 -27.01 3.68 30.72
C ASP A 248 -26.24 2.70 31.62
N MET A 249 -26.55 1.40 31.53
CA MET A 249 -25.81 0.37 32.25
C MET A 249 -24.34 0.29 31.82
N LEU A 250 -24.02 0.42 30.53
CA LEU A 250 -22.63 0.43 30.06
C LEU A 250 -21.86 1.63 30.59
N VAL A 251 -22.49 2.80 30.64
CA VAL A 251 -21.89 4.03 31.21
C VAL A 251 -21.55 3.80 32.68
N GLU A 252 -22.49 3.29 33.47
CA GLU A 252 -22.29 3.05 34.90
C GLU A 252 -21.27 1.92 35.15
N ALA A 253 -21.30 0.84 34.36
CA ALA A 253 -20.31 -0.22 34.43
C ALA A 253 -18.90 0.29 34.12
N LYS A 254 -18.74 1.14 33.09
CA LYS A 254 -17.45 1.75 32.75
C LYS A 254 -16.92 2.61 33.88
N LYS A 255 -17.78 3.43 34.49
CA LYS A 255 -17.42 4.29 35.62
C LYS A 255 -16.96 3.48 36.83
N ASN A 256 -17.68 2.40 37.16
CA ASN A 256 -17.33 1.53 38.29
C ASN A 256 -16.04 0.75 38.05
N LEU A 257 -15.81 0.25 36.83
CA LEU A 257 -14.57 -0.44 36.49
C LEU A 257 -13.36 0.52 36.45
N ARG A 258 -13.56 1.77 36.00
CA ARG A 258 -12.53 2.82 36.09
C ARG A 258 -12.10 3.09 37.54
N ALA A 259 -13.05 3.13 38.47
CA ALA A 259 -12.75 3.27 39.90
C ALA A 259 -11.94 2.08 40.46
N GLN A 260 -11.96 0.93 39.77
CA GLN A 260 -11.19 -0.27 40.09
C GLN A 260 -9.88 -0.38 39.28
N GLY A 261 -9.50 0.66 38.53
CA GLY A 261 -8.23 0.72 37.80
C GLY A 261 -8.30 0.22 36.35
N LEU A 262 -9.49 0.10 35.76
CA LEU A 262 -9.61 -0.19 34.32
C LEU A 262 -9.04 0.97 33.49
N ASP A 263 -8.19 0.64 32.52
CA ASP A 263 -7.62 1.60 31.57
C ASP A 263 -8.72 2.26 30.70
N ASP A 264 -8.54 3.55 30.40
CA ASP A 264 -9.47 4.35 29.60
C ASP A 264 -9.60 3.87 28.15
N ASN A 265 -8.57 3.17 27.64
CA ASN A 265 -8.57 2.57 26.30
C ASN A 265 -9.49 1.34 26.17
N VAL A 266 -10.04 0.81 27.28
CA VAL A 266 -10.93 -0.35 27.25
C VAL A 266 -12.34 0.07 26.78
N GLN A 267 -12.80 -0.61 25.73
CA GLN A 267 -14.18 -0.51 25.25
C GLN A 267 -15.04 -1.61 25.91
N LEU A 268 -16.23 -1.21 26.36
CA LEU A 268 -17.25 -2.13 26.88
C LEU A 268 -18.41 -2.17 25.89
N VAL A 269 -18.83 -3.37 25.52
CA VAL A 269 -19.96 -3.59 24.61
C VAL A 269 -20.79 -4.77 25.11
N TRP A 270 -22.10 -4.70 24.90
CA TRP A 270 -22.97 -5.85 25.16
C TRP A 270 -22.80 -6.91 24.08
N ARG A 271 -22.63 -8.16 24.51
CA ARG A 271 -22.74 -9.31 23.62
C ARG A 271 -24.22 -9.67 23.45
N LYS A 272 -24.74 -9.49 22.24
CA LYS A 272 -26.05 -10.04 21.85
C LYS A 272 -25.92 -11.53 21.58
N GLN A 273 -26.89 -12.30 22.03
CA GLN A 273 -27.06 -13.71 21.67
C GLN A 273 -27.69 -13.83 20.27
N PRO A 274 -27.74 -15.03 19.67
CA PRO A 274 -28.31 -15.21 18.32
C PRO A 274 -29.76 -14.73 18.14
N ASP A 275 -30.51 -14.60 19.24
CA ASP A 275 -31.88 -14.05 19.26
C ASP A 275 -31.92 -12.51 19.30
N GLY A 276 -30.77 -11.85 19.29
CA GLY A 276 -30.62 -10.40 19.33
C GLY A 276 -30.72 -9.78 20.73
N GLN A 277 -30.99 -10.57 21.78
CA GLN A 277 -31.12 -10.11 23.16
C GLN A 277 -29.79 -10.19 23.91
N VAL A 278 -29.63 -9.36 24.94
CA VAL A 278 -28.44 -9.30 25.81
C VAL A 278 -28.70 -10.05 27.12
N PHE A 279 -29.84 -9.75 27.75
CA PHE A 279 -30.27 -10.36 29.00
C PHE A 279 -31.34 -11.42 28.76
N HIS A 280 -31.13 -12.58 29.36
CA HIS A 280 -32.05 -13.71 29.35
C HIS A 280 -32.48 -14.03 30.77
N LYS A 281 -33.74 -14.44 30.94
CA LYS A 281 -34.20 -14.95 32.22
C LYS A 281 -33.44 -16.25 32.50
N GLU A 282 -32.78 -16.32 33.64
CA GLU A 282 -32.08 -17.53 34.05
C GLU A 282 -33.09 -18.65 34.30
N GLU A 283 -32.94 -19.77 33.61
CA GLU A 283 -33.76 -20.95 33.83
C GLU A 283 -33.36 -21.62 35.15
N GLU A 284 -34.34 -21.87 36.03
CA GLU A 284 -34.11 -22.68 37.22
C GLU A 284 -33.78 -24.11 36.77
N LYS A 285 -32.51 -24.53 36.93
CA LYS A 285 -32.16 -25.94 36.80
C LYS A 285 -32.95 -26.71 37.86
N LYS A 286 -33.92 -27.51 37.42
CA LYS A 286 -34.48 -28.58 38.25
C LYS A 286 -33.32 -29.47 38.68
N ARG A 287 -33.18 -29.60 39.99
CA ARG A 287 -32.22 -30.47 40.65
C ARG A 287 -32.76 -31.89 40.51
N ASP A 288 -32.47 -32.52 39.37
CA ASP A 288 -32.78 -33.93 39.16
C ASP A 288 -31.70 -34.76 39.86
N ASP A 289 -32.09 -35.24 41.03
CA ASP A 289 -31.76 -36.48 41.76
C ASP A 289 -30.33 -36.84 42.20
N LEU A 290 -30.31 -37.40 43.42
CA LEU A 290 -29.23 -38.09 44.15
C LEU A 290 -28.68 -39.29 43.38
#